data_AF-A0A3C0WKM4-F1
#
_entry.id   AF-A0A3C0WKM4-F1
#
_cell.length_a   1.000
_cell.length_b   1.000
_cell.length_c   1.000
_cell.angle_alpha   90.00
_cell.angle_beta   90.00
_cell.angle_gamma   90.00
#
_symmetry.space_group_name_H-M   'P 1'
#
loop_
_entity.id
_entity.type
_entity.pdbx_description
1 polymer ?
#
loop_
_entity_poly.entity_id
_entity_poly.type
_entity_poly.pdbx_seq_one_letter_code
_entity_poly.pdbx_strand_id
1 'polypeptide(L)'
;DNGAGPLLARVIANRVWQFHFGRGIVTTPNDFGARGARPSHPDLLEWLAGELVKHDWSIKHLHRLILTSRTYTQASLSAPPTDSQVELFHGFPVRRLDADAIHDSLLSVTGQLSEELYGPSVVSMASNRKAIYYRIKRSQLHPFLRLFDCPDTLQSSGKRPTSTVPSQALALLNSHAVGQIMADFATESLQTNNNDVSKVILQTFEQFLSRKPSQAELVTAKDFVRRQLNSYNHKPSQRLEVSLVTKGITFKLQASEQDTITSTQTDTVQAWSGSRSLPAFTPLDPSKPPRYRDGTDAAIQFGPNSTPLVFPNRNFSKIGTGDFTFTVRFRVPIDSGEDNQVLGTDSFNGQAEYSGFYLQQIGTMLRFTTRNTSMDGPQGYLDVTDRFEKGRWFVVTGKRSKNILSLTIDTDFPNTASRAEANPINIDNDVPFKIGDIDQDPSGRLNGDISHLLFYHRGLTDEEIKQNHDALRASPTHTLIRTPLEMAVADFCQTLACLNEFIYLR
;
A
#
# COMPACT_ATOMS: atom_id res chain seq x y z
N ASP A 1 50.89 -15.18 -4.67
CA ASP A 1 51.71 -15.95 -3.71
C ASP A 1 51.80 -15.36 -2.30
N ASN A 2 51.44 -14.08 -2.05
CA ASN A 2 51.41 -13.51 -0.68
C ASN A 2 49.99 -13.10 -0.21
N GLY A 3 48.97 -13.92 -0.43
CA GLY A 3 47.60 -13.66 0.08
C GLY A 3 46.55 -14.67 -0.36
N ALA A 4 45.27 -14.42 -0.04
CA ALA A 4 44.13 -15.29 -0.38
C ALA A 4 43.82 -15.42 -1.90
N GLY A 5 44.65 -14.85 -2.78
CA GLY A 5 44.38 -14.66 -4.22
C GLY A 5 43.82 -15.87 -4.97
N PRO A 6 44.45 -17.07 -4.93
CA PRO A 6 43.93 -18.23 -5.66
C PRO A 6 42.57 -18.72 -5.14
N LEU A 7 42.38 -18.72 -3.81
CA LEU A 7 41.11 -19.10 -3.20
C LEU A 7 40.02 -18.05 -3.50
N LEU A 8 40.36 -16.77 -3.39
CA LEU A 8 39.46 -15.66 -3.71
C LEU A 8 39.03 -15.72 -5.19
N ALA A 9 39.95 -15.98 -6.11
CA ALA A 9 39.65 -16.12 -7.53
C ALA A 9 38.67 -17.27 -7.80
N ARG A 10 38.88 -18.45 -7.16
CA ARG A 10 37.95 -19.59 -7.24
C ARG A 10 36.58 -19.24 -6.67
N VAL A 11 36.52 -18.57 -5.52
CA VAL A 11 35.24 -18.17 -4.91
C VAL A 11 34.49 -17.19 -5.81
N ILE A 12 35.15 -16.17 -6.36
CA ILE A 12 34.53 -15.21 -7.28
C ILE A 12 34.06 -15.92 -8.55
N ALA A 13 34.91 -16.74 -9.18
CA ALA A 13 34.56 -17.48 -10.38
C ALA A 13 33.32 -18.37 -10.16
N ASN A 14 33.29 -19.10 -9.04
CA ASN A 14 32.16 -19.94 -8.67
C ASN A 14 30.88 -19.12 -8.42
N ARG A 15 30.97 -17.94 -7.81
CA ARG A 15 29.79 -17.08 -7.59
C ARG A 15 29.25 -16.51 -8.89
N VAL A 16 30.12 -16.01 -9.78
CA VAL A 16 29.69 -15.52 -11.10
C VAL A 16 29.01 -16.65 -11.88
N TRP A 17 29.61 -17.85 -11.89
CA TRP A 17 29.00 -19.05 -12.46
C TRP A 17 27.63 -19.35 -11.83
N GLN A 18 27.54 -19.38 -10.50
CA GLN A 18 26.30 -19.65 -9.77
C GLN A 18 25.19 -18.65 -10.12
N PHE A 19 25.48 -17.36 -10.30
CA PHE A 19 24.45 -16.38 -10.67
C PHE A 19 23.87 -16.62 -12.07
N HIS A 20 24.67 -17.14 -12.99
CA HIS A 20 24.20 -17.50 -14.33
C HIS A 20 23.44 -18.82 -14.36
N PHE A 21 23.95 -19.85 -13.67
CA PHE A 21 23.41 -21.21 -13.74
C PHE A 21 22.49 -21.59 -12.57
N GLY A 22 22.31 -20.72 -11.57
CA GLY A 22 21.54 -21.00 -10.34
C GLY A 22 22.24 -21.93 -9.33
N ARG A 23 23.34 -22.57 -9.74
CA ARG A 23 24.16 -23.49 -8.95
C ARG A 23 25.63 -23.26 -9.28
N GLY A 24 26.48 -23.25 -8.27
CA GLY A 24 27.94 -23.17 -8.45
C GLY A 24 28.56 -24.52 -8.83
N ILE A 25 29.75 -24.48 -9.41
CA ILE A 25 30.63 -25.66 -9.59
C ILE A 25 30.93 -26.28 -8.22
N VAL A 26 31.14 -25.44 -7.20
CA VAL A 26 31.09 -25.79 -5.79
C VAL A 26 29.72 -25.38 -5.24
N THR A 27 28.97 -26.33 -4.69
CA THR A 27 27.59 -26.12 -4.23
C THR A 27 27.47 -25.39 -2.89
N THR A 28 28.58 -25.28 -2.16
CA THR A 28 28.71 -24.54 -0.89
C THR A 28 29.47 -23.22 -1.11
N PRO A 29 28.83 -22.18 -1.67
CA PRO A 29 29.54 -20.96 -2.10
C PRO A 29 30.17 -20.14 -0.97
N ASN A 30 29.84 -20.44 0.29
CA ASN A 30 30.43 -19.84 1.49
C ASN A 30 31.50 -20.71 2.16
N ASP A 31 31.71 -21.95 1.70
CA ASP A 31 32.67 -22.88 2.29
C ASP A 31 33.40 -23.66 1.18
N PHE A 32 34.65 -23.27 0.95
CA PHE A 32 35.61 -23.93 0.05
C PHE A 32 36.65 -24.74 0.82
N GLY A 33 36.48 -24.88 2.15
CA GLY A 33 37.37 -25.64 3.01
C GLY A 33 37.02 -27.14 3.00
N ALA A 34 37.63 -27.89 3.93
CA ALA A 34 37.45 -29.34 4.02
C ALA A 34 36.00 -29.79 4.35
N ARG A 35 35.17 -28.88 4.85
CA ARG A 35 33.74 -29.11 5.15
C ARG A 35 32.82 -28.70 3.99
N GLY A 36 33.34 -27.98 3.01
CA GLY A 36 32.64 -27.60 1.78
C GLY A 36 32.51 -28.77 0.80
N ALA A 37 31.60 -28.60 -0.16
CA ALA A 37 31.48 -29.50 -1.29
C ALA A 37 32.72 -29.42 -2.19
N ARG A 38 33.09 -30.54 -2.79
CA ARG A 38 34.12 -30.56 -3.85
C ARG A 38 33.56 -29.95 -5.15
N PRO A 39 34.41 -29.32 -5.98
CA PRO A 39 33.98 -28.85 -7.28
C PRO A 39 33.58 -30.04 -8.16
N SER A 40 32.43 -29.96 -8.84
CA SER A 40 32.04 -30.98 -9.84
C SER A 40 32.98 -30.98 -11.05
N HIS A 41 33.52 -29.81 -11.40
CA HIS A 41 34.43 -29.60 -12.52
C HIS A 41 35.67 -28.81 -12.06
N PRO A 42 36.66 -29.46 -11.39
CA PRO A 42 37.81 -28.78 -10.80
C PRO A 42 38.64 -28.00 -11.82
N ASP A 43 38.91 -28.59 -12.99
CA ASP A 43 39.75 -27.97 -14.02
C ASP A 43 39.08 -26.73 -14.62
N LEU A 44 37.76 -26.78 -14.79
CA LEU A 44 36.98 -25.62 -15.25
C LEU A 44 37.03 -24.48 -14.24
N LEU A 45 36.86 -24.79 -12.96
CA LEU A 45 36.94 -23.79 -11.90
C LEU A 45 38.32 -23.16 -11.84
N GLU A 46 39.39 -23.96 -11.96
CA GLU A 46 40.76 -23.46 -11.98
C GLU A 46 41.02 -22.59 -13.21
N TRP A 47 40.52 -23.00 -14.37
CA TRP A 47 40.64 -22.22 -15.60
C TRP A 47 39.93 -20.86 -15.49
N LEU A 48 38.69 -20.82 -15.01
CA LEU A 48 37.93 -19.58 -14.80
C LEU A 48 38.59 -18.66 -13.76
N ALA A 49 39.13 -19.23 -12.69
CA ALA A 49 39.89 -18.48 -11.68
C ALA A 49 41.18 -17.89 -12.28
N GLY A 50 41.89 -18.66 -13.11
CA GLY A 50 43.07 -18.21 -13.84
C GLY A 50 42.75 -17.09 -14.83
N GLU A 51 41.65 -17.18 -15.57
CA GLU A 51 41.16 -16.12 -16.46
C GLU A 51 40.89 -14.82 -15.71
N LEU A 52 40.27 -14.90 -14.54
CA LEU A 52 40.03 -13.73 -13.71
C LEU A 52 41.34 -13.05 -13.30
N VAL A 53 42.35 -13.81 -12.87
CA VAL A 53 43.66 -13.27 -12.45
C VAL A 53 44.44 -12.71 -13.65
N LYS A 54 44.44 -13.38 -14.80
CA LYS A 54 45.15 -12.95 -16.02
C LYS A 54 44.58 -11.66 -16.62
N HIS A 55 43.30 -11.39 -16.39
CA HIS A 55 42.59 -10.23 -16.94
C HIS A 55 42.24 -9.19 -15.86
N ASP A 56 43.17 -8.94 -14.93
CA ASP A 56 43.09 -7.89 -13.90
C ASP A 56 41.78 -7.92 -13.09
N TRP A 57 41.31 -9.13 -12.77
CA TRP A 57 40.07 -9.36 -12.02
C TRP A 57 38.80 -8.81 -12.70
N SER A 58 38.81 -8.70 -14.04
CA SER A 58 37.69 -8.21 -14.82
C SER A 58 36.49 -9.18 -14.77
N ILE A 59 35.50 -8.86 -13.93
CA ILE A 59 34.25 -9.61 -13.85
C ILE A 59 33.50 -9.56 -15.20
N LYS A 60 33.58 -8.44 -15.94
CA LYS A 60 32.99 -8.31 -17.29
C LYS A 60 33.58 -9.30 -18.30
N HIS A 61 34.89 -9.56 -18.23
CA HIS A 61 35.54 -10.59 -19.06
C HIS A 61 34.96 -11.97 -18.74
N LEU A 62 34.88 -12.30 -17.45
CA LEU A 62 34.34 -13.58 -17.01
C LEU A 62 32.86 -13.78 -17.40
N HIS A 63 32.03 -12.74 -17.26
CA HIS A 63 30.66 -12.74 -17.78
C HIS A 63 30.64 -13.06 -19.27
N ARG A 64 31.45 -12.38 -20.09
CA ARG A 64 31.48 -12.62 -21.53
C ARG A 64 31.84 -14.06 -21.85
N LEU A 65 32.90 -14.61 -21.24
CA LEU A 65 33.30 -16.01 -21.44
C LEU A 65 32.16 -16.98 -21.15
N ILE A 66 31.50 -16.82 -19.99
CA ILE A 66 30.38 -17.69 -19.59
C ILE A 66 29.20 -17.54 -20.54
N LEU A 67 28.76 -16.30 -20.82
CA LEU A 67 27.57 -16.02 -21.63
C LEU A 67 27.73 -16.43 -23.10
N THR A 68 28.97 -16.48 -23.61
CA THR A 68 29.27 -16.98 -24.96
C THR A 68 29.64 -18.47 -25.02
N SER A 69 29.64 -19.17 -23.88
CA SER A 69 29.97 -20.59 -23.83
C SER A 69 28.83 -21.44 -24.40
N ARG A 70 29.18 -22.58 -25.02
CA ARG A 70 28.18 -23.57 -25.45
C ARG A 70 27.28 -24.02 -24.30
N THR A 71 27.84 -24.12 -23.09
CA THR A 71 27.10 -24.54 -21.89
C THR A 71 25.99 -23.55 -21.55
N TYR A 72 26.24 -22.24 -21.62
CA TYR A 72 25.23 -21.22 -21.32
C TYR A 72 24.18 -21.09 -22.44
N THR A 73 24.57 -21.27 -23.70
CA THR A 73 23.65 -21.13 -24.86
C THR A 73 22.82 -22.39 -25.13
N GLN A 74 22.78 -23.37 -24.23
CA GLN A 74 21.91 -24.53 -24.36
C GLN A 74 20.44 -24.13 -24.21
N ALA A 75 19.53 -24.88 -24.83
CA ALA A 75 18.09 -24.67 -24.68
C ALA A 75 17.60 -25.02 -23.27
N SER A 76 16.45 -24.44 -22.90
CA SER A 76 15.74 -24.77 -21.65
C SER A 76 15.27 -26.22 -21.63
N LEU A 77 15.34 -26.87 -20.48
CA LEU A 77 14.78 -28.22 -20.34
C LEU A 77 13.25 -28.18 -20.31
N SER A 78 12.62 -29.07 -21.08
CA SER A 78 11.16 -29.23 -21.13
C SER A 78 10.59 -30.11 -20.01
N ALA A 79 11.46 -30.74 -19.22
CA ALA A 79 11.12 -31.53 -18.05
C ALA A 79 12.08 -31.21 -16.90
N PRO A 80 11.72 -31.51 -15.63
CA PRO A 80 12.63 -31.38 -14.51
C PRO A 80 13.94 -32.15 -14.76
N PRO A 81 15.13 -31.54 -14.53
CA PRO A 81 16.40 -32.22 -14.75
C PRO A 81 16.60 -33.37 -13.76
N THR A 82 17.26 -34.43 -14.22
CA THR A 82 17.82 -35.46 -13.33
C THR A 82 19.04 -34.92 -12.59
N ASP A 83 19.43 -35.55 -11.47
CA ASP A 83 20.61 -35.13 -10.69
C ASP A 83 21.89 -35.07 -11.54
N SER A 84 22.06 -36.04 -12.44
CA SER A 84 23.19 -36.07 -13.38
C SER A 84 23.17 -34.88 -14.35
N GLN A 85 21.98 -34.50 -14.86
CA GLN A 85 21.84 -33.33 -15.73
C GLN A 85 22.12 -32.02 -15.00
N VAL A 86 21.69 -31.91 -13.73
CA VAL A 86 22.01 -30.74 -12.87
C VAL A 86 23.51 -30.64 -12.64
N GLU A 87 24.17 -31.76 -12.34
CA GLU A 87 25.61 -31.77 -12.09
C GLU A 87 26.44 -31.41 -13.33
N LEU A 88 26.00 -31.87 -14.51
CA LEU A 88 26.64 -31.62 -15.81
C LEU A 88 26.27 -30.30 -16.46
N PHE A 89 25.43 -29.47 -15.84
CA PHE A 89 24.89 -28.23 -16.42
C PHE A 89 24.26 -28.47 -17.80
N HIS A 90 23.51 -29.57 -17.94
CA HIS A 90 22.82 -29.92 -19.18
C HIS A 90 21.49 -29.16 -19.28
N GLY A 91 21.36 -28.33 -20.33
CA GLY A 91 20.21 -27.45 -20.53
C GLY A 91 20.07 -26.36 -19.47
N PHE A 92 19.26 -25.35 -19.76
CA PHE A 92 18.94 -24.31 -18.79
C PHE A 92 17.76 -24.78 -17.90
N PRO A 93 17.95 -24.89 -16.56
CA PRO A 93 16.85 -25.21 -15.67
C PRO A 93 15.97 -23.98 -15.47
N VAL A 94 14.64 -24.17 -15.54
CA VAL A 94 13.68 -23.11 -15.25
C VAL A 94 13.90 -22.58 -13.83
N ARG A 95 14.10 -21.27 -13.70
CA ARG A 95 14.47 -20.63 -12.42
C ARG A 95 13.50 -19.53 -12.05
N ARG A 96 13.00 -19.55 -10.81
CA ARG A 96 12.18 -18.46 -10.27
C ARG A 96 12.99 -17.16 -10.20
N LEU A 97 12.36 -16.04 -10.56
CA LEU A 97 12.89 -14.71 -10.29
C LEU A 97 13.02 -14.47 -8.78
N ASP A 98 14.05 -13.72 -8.39
CA ASP A 98 14.22 -13.26 -7.01
C ASP A 98 13.12 -12.27 -6.61
N ALA A 99 12.88 -12.11 -5.31
CA ALA A 99 11.87 -11.20 -4.77
C ALA A 99 11.91 -9.78 -5.39
N ASP A 100 13.11 -9.19 -5.43
CA ASP A 100 13.35 -7.85 -5.96
C ASP A 100 13.03 -7.79 -7.47
N ALA A 101 13.41 -8.84 -8.21
CA ALA A 101 13.18 -8.94 -9.65
C ALA A 101 11.71 -9.16 -9.98
N ILE A 102 10.94 -9.88 -9.16
CA ILE A 102 9.49 -10.03 -9.31
C ILE A 102 8.82 -8.67 -9.13
N HIS A 103 9.16 -7.97 -8.04
CA HIS A 103 8.64 -6.63 -7.75
C HIS A 103 8.94 -5.65 -8.91
N ASP A 104 10.21 -5.54 -9.29
CA ASP A 104 10.64 -4.59 -10.31
C ASP A 104 10.08 -4.98 -11.70
N SER A 105 9.92 -6.27 -11.99
CA SER A 105 9.25 -6.73 -13.23
C SER A 105 7.80 -6.29 -13.29
N LEU A 106 7.03 -6.41 -12.19
CA LEU A 106 5.63 -5.98 -12.15
C LEU A 106 5.48 -4.49 -12.50
N LEU A 107 6.37 -3.65 -11.98
CA LEU A 107 6.39 -2.22 -12.28
C LEU A 107 6.94 -1.92 -13.68
N SER A 108 7.95 -2.68 -14.13
CA SER A 108 8.61 -2.44 -15.41
C SER A 108 7.71 -2.78 -16.59
N VAL A 109 7.03 -3.94 -16.57
CA VAL A 109 6.17 -4.37 -17.68
C VAL A 109 4.91 -3.51 -17.81
N THR A 110 4.52 -2.86 -16.71
CA THR A 110 3.38 -1.93 -16.65
C THR A 110 3.76 -0.48 -16.88
N GLY A 111 5.05 -0.18 -17.12
CA GLY A 111 5.54 1.18 -17.37
C GLY A 111 5.54 2.09 -16.13
N GLN A 112 5.33 1.54 -14.93
CA GLN A 112 5.22 2.30 -13.70
C GLN A 112 6.54 2.46 -12.96
N LEU A 113 7.56 1.66 -13.28
CA LEU A 113 8.86 1.67 -12.61
C LEU A 113 9.56 3.03 -12.74
N SER A 114 9.89 3.65 -11.62
CA SER A 114 10.73 4.84 -11.59
C SER A 114 12.19 4.49 -11.92
N GLU A 115 12.72 5.16 -12.94
CA GLU A 115 14.12 5.04 -13.37
C GLU A 115 15.08 5.93 -12.56
N GLU A 116 14.58 6.67 -11.57
CA GLU A 116 15.39 7.57 -10.76
C GLU A 116 16.52 6.81 -10.05
N LEU A 117 17.76 7.15 -10.40
CA LEU A 117 18.97 6.60 -9.78
C LEU A 117 19.40 7.45 -8.59
N TYR A 118 19.97 6.77 -7.59
CA TYR A 118 20.54 7.38 -6.38
C TYR A 118 19.49 8.06 -5.47
N GLY A 119 19.94 8.86 -4.51
CA GLY A 119 19.06 9.53 -3.54
C GLY A 119 18.69 8.65 -2.34
N PRO A 120 17.83 9.17 -1.45
CA PRO A 120 17.47 8.49 -0.21
C PRO A 120 16.59 7.26 -0.45
N SER A 121 16.64 6.31 0.48
CA SER A 121 15.75 5.15 0.48
C SER A 121 14.30 5.54 0.79
N VAL A 122 13.37 4.77 0.23
CA VAL A 122 11.92 4.96 0.46
C VAL A 122 11.42 3.98 1.51
N VAL A 123 10.52 4.46 2.37
CA VAL A 123 9.87 3.64 3.41
C VAL A 123 8.54 3.09 2.92
N SER A 124 7.85 3.84 2.06
CA SER A 124 6.54 3.47 1.54
C SER A 124 6.64 2.27 0.60
N MET A 125 5.82 1.26 0.89
CA MET A 125 5.66 0.04 0.10
C MET A 125 4.83 0.26 -1.17
N ALA A 126 4.28 1.46 -1.36
CA ALA A 126 3.55 1.89 -2.56
C ALA A 126 4.42 2.72 -3.51
N SER A 127 5.73 2.83 -3.24
CA SER A 127 6.64 3.55 -4.11
C SER A 127 6.89 2.76 -5.38
N ASN A 128 6.97 3.43 -6.53
CA ASN A 128 7.32 2.75 -7.79
C ASN A 128 8.85 2.66 -8.01
N ARG A 129 9.68 2.90 -6.99
CA ARG A 129 11.13 2.79 -7.12
C ARG A 129 11.57 1.33 -7.14
N LYS A 130 12.71 1.05 -7.76
CA LYS A 130 13.35 -0.27 -7.71
C LYS A 130 13.52 -0.75 -6.27
N ALA A 131 13.29 -2.03 -6.03
CA ALA A 131 13.34 -2.64 -4.70
C ALA A 131 14.68 -2.40 -3.97
N ILE A 132 15.78 -2.21 -4.71
CA ILE A 132 17.10 -1.85 -4.14
C ILE A 132 17.10 -0.53 -3.36
N TYR A 133 16.17 0.38 -3.65
CA TYR A 133 16.01 1.65 -2.95
C TYR A 133 15.06 1.58 -1.75
N TYR A 134 14.50 0.41 -1.47
CA TYR A 134 13.63 0.24 -0.31
C TYR A 134 14.43 0.23 0.99
N ARG A 135 13.92 0.94 1.99
CA ARG A 135 14.56 0.98 3.29
C ARG A 135 14.35 -0.33 4.02
N ILE A 136 15.42 -1.09 4.17
CA ILE A 136 15.41 -2.34 4.94
C ILE A 136 15.71 -2.02 6.42
N LYS A 137 14.75 -2.28 7.31
CA LYS A 137 14.98 -2.35 8.76
C LYS A 137 15.17 -3.83 9.13
N ARG A 138 16.21 -4.16 9.91
CA ARG A 138 16.52 -5.54 10.31
C ARG A 138 15.34 -6.25 11.00
N SER A 139 14.54 -5.52 11.77
CA SER A 139 13.36 -6.03 12.47
C SER A 139 12.07 -6.01 11.64
N GLN A 140 12.06 -5.35 10.47
CA GLN A 140 10.87 -5.10 9.67
C GLN A 140 11.22 -5.11 8.19
N LEU A 141 11.23 -6.31 7.60
CA LEU A 141 11.39 -6.49 6.16
C LEU A 141 10.09 -6.16 5.43
N HIS A 142 10.22 -5.78 4.16
CA HIS A 142 9.08 -5.60 3.27
C HIS A 142 8.28 -6.92 3.17
N PRO A 143 6.97 -6.95 3.51
CA PRO A 143 6.19 -8.18 3.55
C PRO A 143 6.17 -8.93 2.21
N PHE A 144 5.97 -8.22 1.10
CA PHE A 144 6.06 -8.78 -0.26
C PHE A 144 7.43 -9.43 -0.52
N LEU A 145 8.54 -8.68 -0.34
CA LEU A 145 9.87 -9.23 -0.61
C LEU A 145 10.17 -10.45 0.27
N ARG A 146 9.78 -10.42 1.54
CA ARG A 146 9.93 -11.55 2.47
C ARG A 146 9.14 -12.78 2.00
N LEU A 147 7.92 -12.59 1.51
CA LEU A 147 7.09 -13.68 1.00
C LEU A 147 7.75 -14.40 -0.19
N PHE A 148 8.50 -13.65 -1.02
CA PHE A 148 9.23 -14.18 -2.17
C PHE A 148 10.68 -14.58 -1.85
N ASP A 149 10.95 -14.93 -0.59
CA ASP A 149 12.23 -15.46 -0.11
C ASP A 149 13.40 -14.43 -0.17
N CYS A 150 13.11 -13.15 0.08
CA CYS A 150 14.18 -12.16 0.27
C CYS A 150 15.19 -12.63 1.32
N PRO A 151 16.51 -12.55 1.04
CA PRO A 151 17.55 -13.01 1.97
C PRO A 151 17.45 -12.37 3.36
N ASP A 152 17.85 -13.14 4.36
CA ASP A 152 18.02 -12.67 5.74
C ASP A 152 19.08 -11.54 5.81
N THR A 153 18.85 -10.57 6.68
CA THR A 153 19.72 -9.37 6.81
C THR A 153 20.70 -9.44 7.97
N LEU A 154 20.62 -10.49 8.78
CA LEU A 154 21.47 -10.79 9.93
C LEU A 154 22.52 -11.85 9.61
N GLN A 155 22.24 -12.76 8.67
CA GLN A 155 23.13 -13.85 8.29
C GLN A 155 23.63 -13.75 6.85
N SER A 156 24.84 -14.27 6.61
CA SER A 156 25.39 -14.37 5.25
C SER A 156 24.64 -15.43 4.44
N SER A 157 24.04 -15.00 3.32
CA SER A 157 23.39 -15.89 2.37
C SER A 157 24.30 -16.12 1.16
N GLY A 158 24.87 -17.32 1.04
CA GLY A 158 25.68 -17.71 -0.12
C GLY A 158 24.84 -18.11 -1.33
N LYS A 159 23.58 -18.47 -1.11
CA LYS A 159 22.59 -18.79 -2.14
C LYS A 159 21.23 -18.26 -1.67
N ARG A 160 20.55 -17.51 -2.53
CA ARG A 160 19.21 -17.02 -2.24
C ARG A 160 18.25 -18.20 -2.10
N PRO A 161 17.46 -18.28 -1.02
CA PRO A 161 16.44 -19.32 -0.89
C PRO A 161 15.36 -19.13 -1.94
N THR A 162 14.81 -20.24 -2.42
CA THR A 162 13.70 -20.24 -3.38
C THR A 162 12.70 -21.29 -2.94
N SER A 163 11.57 -20.83 -2.43
CA SER A 163 10.41 -21.65 -2.11
C SER A 163 9.41 -21.60 -3.26
N THR A 164 8.59 -22.64 -3.39
CA THR A 164 7.42 -22.66 -4.28
C THR A 164 6.23 -23.02 -3.41
N VAL A 165 5.52 -22.01 -2.91
CA VAL A 165 4.42 -22.18 -1.96
C VAL A 165 3.14 -21.52 -2.48
N PRO A 166 1.95 -22.12 -2.28
CA PRO A 166 0.69 -21.55 -2.77
C PRO A 166 0.40 -20.13 -2.28
N SER A 167 0.90 -19.76 -1.09
CA SER A 167 0.73 -18.42 -0.52
C SER A 167 1.36 -17.31 -1.37
N GLN A 168 2.44 -17.60 -2.11
CA GLN A 168 3.08 -16.64 -3.02
C GLN A 168 2.15 -16.30 -4.19
N ALA A 169 1.56 -17.31 -4.84
CA ALA A 169 0.61 -17.12 -5.93
C ALA A 169 -0.67 -16.42 -5.43
N LEU A 170 -1.19 -16.84 -4.27
CA LEU A 170 -2.37 -16.22 -3.66
C LEU A 170 -2.14 -14.76 -3.32
N ALA A 171 -0.93 -14.39 -2.87
CA ALA A 171 -0.59 -13.01 -2.60
C ALA A 171 -0.54 -12.16 -3.87
N LEU A 172 -0.05 -12.66 -5.01
CA LEU A 172 -0.11 -11.91 -6.27
C LEU A 172 -1.57 -11.70 -6.72
N LEU A 173 -2.44 -12.69 -6.51
CA LEU A 173 -3.86 -12.60 -6.85
C LEU A 173 -4.67 -11.66 -5.94
N ASN A 174 -4.28 -11.50 -4.68
CA ASN A 174 -5.07 -10.73 -3.69
C ASN A 174 -4.37 -9.47 -3.16
N SER A 175 -3.12 -9.22 -3.57
CA SER A 175 -2.39 -8.03 -3.14
C SER A 175 -3.04 -6.78 -3.72
N HIS A 176 -3.43 -5.86 -2.83
CA HIS A 176 -3.93 -4.56 -3.23
C HIS A 176 -2.91 -3.77 -4.06
N ALA A 177 -1.62 -3.83 -3.70
CA ALA A 177 -0.56 -3.14 -4.43
C ALA A 177 -0.42 -3.67 -5.86
N VAL A 178 -0.47 -5.00 -6.03
CA VAL A 178 -0.42 -5.62 -7.37
C VAL A 178 -1.69 -5.29 -8.14
N GLY A 179 -2.87 -5.40 -7.52
CA GLY A 179 -4.14 -5.04 -8.13
C GLY A 179 -4.17 -3.60 -8.62
N GLN A 180 -3.61 -2.65 -7.85
CA GLN A 180 -3.52 -1.25 -8.25
C GLN A 180 -2.60 -1.07 -9.47
N ILE A 181 -1.40 -1.67 -9.46
CA ILE A 181 -0.47 -1.66 -10.60
C ILE A 181 -1.16 -2.18 -11.87
N MET A 182 -1.84 -3.32 -11.76
CA MET A 182 -2.54 -3.95 -12.89
C MET A 182 -3.70 -3.11 -13.40
N ALA A 183 -4.40 -2.44 -12.48
CA ALA A 183 -5.56 -1.64 -12.84
C ALA A 183 -5.17 -0.29 -13.45
N ASP A 184 -4.06 0.32 -13.03
CA ASP A 184 -3.50 1.51 -13.69
C ASP A 184 -3.03 1.16 -15.12
N PHE A 185 -2.34 0.03 -15.28
CA PHE A 185 -1.94 -0.50 -16.59
C PHE A 185 -3.14 -0.80 -17.50
N ALA A 186 -4.20 -1.40 -16.95
CA ALA A 186 -5.40 -1.75 -17.70
C ALA A 186 -6.11 -0.50 -18.24
N THR A 187 -6.25 0.54 -17.41
CA THR A 187 -6.81 1.83 -17.82
C THR A 187 -6.00 2.46 -18.96
N GLU A 188 -4.68 2.57 -18.80
CA GLU A 188 -3.82 3.17 -19.83
C GLU A 188 -3.83 2.35 -21.15
N SER A 189 -3.80 1.02 -21.04
CA SER A 189 -3.83 0.12 -22.18
C SER A 189 -5.16 0.20 -22.94
N LEU A 190 -6.29 0.26 -22.23
CA LEU A 190 -7.61 0.44 -22.85
C LEU A 190 -7.70 1.79 -23.58
N GLN A 191 -7.23 2.88 -22.95
CA GLN A 191 -7.21 4.20 -23.57
C GLN A 191 -6.38 4.22 -24.85
N THR A 192 -5.15 3.69 -24.78
CA THR A 192 -4.22 3.64 -25.93
C THR A 192 -4.77 2.79 -27.09
N ASN A 193 -5.54 1.74 -26.78
CA ASN A 193 -6.12 0.83 -27.77
C ASN A 193 -7.57 1.17 -28.16
N ASN A 194 -8.07 2.37 -27.85
CA ASN A 194 -9.46 2.79 -28.14
C ASN A 194 -10.52 1.80 -27.60
N ASN A 195 -10.31 1.29 -26.39
CA ASN A 195 -11.14 0.29 -25.71
C ASN A 195 -11.27 -1.06 -26.44
N ASP A 196 -10.38 -1.39 -27.37
CA ASP A 196 -10.35 -2.71 -28.03
C ASP A 196 -9.67 -3.75 -27.14
N VAL A 197 -10.49 -4.54 -26.44
CA VAL A 197 -10.06 -5.64 -25.57
C VAL A 197 -9.17 -6.65 -26.28
N SER A 198 -9.38 -6.91 -27.57
CA SER A 198 -8.56 -7.88 -28.30
C SER A 198 -7.12 -7.38 -28.46
N LYS A 199 -6.95 -6.09 -28.75
CA LYS A 199 -5.62 -5.47 -28.85
C LYS A 199 -4.94 -5.40 -27.50
N VAL A 200 -5.69 -5.05 -26.44
CA VAL A 200 -5.15 -5.06 -25.08
C VAL A 200 -4.65 -6.45 -24.69
N ILE A 201 -5.42 -7.50 -24.93
CA ILE A 201 -4.98 -8.88 -24.65
C ILE A 201 -3.68 -9.20 -25.40
N LEU A 202 -3.58 -8.90 -26.69
CA LEU A 202 -2.36 -9.15 -27.46
C LEU A 202 -1.16 -8.37 -26.89
N GLN A 203 -1.34 -7.09 -26.59
CA GLN A 203 -0.32 -6.24 -25.98
C GLN A 203 0.13 -6.80 -24.62
N THR A 204 -0.79 -7.19 -23.74
CA THR A 204 -0.46 -7.69 -22.40
C THR A 204 0.34 -9.00 -22.49
N PHE A 205 -0.02 -9.92 -23.39
CA PHE A 205 0.75 -11.13 -23.63
C PHE A 205 2.18 -10.83 -24.10
N GLU A 206 2.33 -9.89 -25.04
CA GLU A 206 3.66 -9.49 -25.55
C GLU A 206 4.50 -8.79 -24.47
N GLN A 207 3.90 -7.91 -23.67
CA GLN A 207 4.62 -7.17 -22.62
C GLN A 207 4.97 -8.04 -21.41
N PHE A 208 4.06 -8.92 -20.98
CA PHE A 208 4.25 -9.69 -19.74
C PHE A 208 4.99 -10.99 -20.00
N LEU A 209 4.71 -11.66 -21.12
CA LEU A 209 5.23 -13.00 -21.42
C LEU A 209 6.20 -13.02 -22.61
N SER A 210 6.50 -11.86 -23.22
CA SER A 210 7.41 -11.74 -24.38
C SER A 210 7.03 -12.64 -25.56
N ARG A 211 5.73 -12.97 -25.72
CA ARG A 211 5.21 -13.80 -26.82
C ARG A 211 3.76 -13.43 -27.13
N LYS A 212 3.29 -13.83 -28.32
CA LYS A 212 1.87 -13.76 -28.68
C LYS A 212 1.08 -14.90 -28.02
N PRO A 213 -0.21 -14.70 -27.69
CA PRO A 213 -1.07 -15.79 -27.26
C PRO A 213 -1.33 -16.75 -28.41
N SER A 214 -1.47 -18.04 -28.09
CA SER A 214 -2.02 -19.02 -29.01
C SER A 214 -3.51 -18.74 -29.27
N GLN A 215 -4.08 -19.36 -30.31
CA GLN A 215 -5.50 -19.18 -30.63
C GLN A 215 -6.42 -19.63 -29.48
N ALA A 216 -6.05 -20.71 -28.77
CA ALA A 216 -6.79 -21.20 -27.61
C ALA A 216 -6.72 -20.21 -26.45
N GLU A 217 -5.53 -19.69 -26.13
CA GLU A 217 -5.34 -18.69 -25.06
C GLU A 217 -6.08 -17.39 -25.35
N LEU A 218 -6.09 -16.94 -26.61
CA LEU A 218 -6.81 -15.73 -27.00
C LEU A 218 -8.32 -15.88 -26.80
N VAL A 219 -8.88 -17.04 -27.12
CA VAL A 219 -10.31 -17.34 -26.88
C VAL A 219 -10.59 -17.35 -25.38
N THR A 220 -9.79 -18.09 -24.60
CA THR A 220 -9.95 -18.15 -23.14
C THR A 220 -9.81 -16.79 -22.46
N ALA A 221 -8.87 -15.95 -22.90
CA ALA A 221 -8.68 -14.59 -22.38
C ALA A 221 -9.89 -13.69 -22.66
N LYS A 222 -10.42 -13.73 -23.90
CA LYS A 222 -11.64 -12.97 -24.25
C LYS A 222 -12.84 -13.41 -23.44
N ASP A 223 -13.02 -14.72 -23.26
CA ASP A 223 -14.12 -15.27 -22.47
C ASP A 223 -13.97 -14.94 -20.98
N PHE A 224 -12.75 -14.92 -20.46
CA PHE A 224 -12.46 -14.46 -19.10
C PHE A 224 -12.89 -13.00 -18.90
N VAL A 225 -12.40 -12.07 -19.73
CA VAL A 225 -12.73 -10.64 -19.62
C VAL A 225 -14.24 -10.44 -19.77
N ARG A 226 -14.90 -11.15 -20.69
CA ARG A 226 -16.37 -11.07 -20.86
C ARG A 226 -17.11 -11.52 -19.60
N ARG A 227 -16.72 -12.65 -18.99
CA ARG A 227 -17.35 -13.14 -17.74
C ARG A 227 -17.14 -12.15 -16.61
N GLN A 228 -15.94 -11.58 -16.50
CA GLN A 228 -15.62 -10.64 -15.45
C GLN A 228 -16.35 -9.30 -15.61
N LEU A 229 -16.45 -8.79 -16.85
CA LEU A 229 -17.28 -7.64 -17.19
C LEU A 229 -18.74 -7.88 -16.81
N ASN A 230 -19.30 -9.04 -17.15
CA ASN A 230 -20.66 -9.39 -16.76
C ASN A 230 -20.82 -9.43 -15.23
N SER A 231 -19.85 -10.01 -14.51
CA SER A 231 -19.85 -10.01 -13.04
C SER A 231 -19.87 -8.59 -12.46
N TYR A 232 -19.07 -7.67 -12.98
CA TYR A 232 -19.04 -6.28 -12.54
C TYR A 232 -20.26 -5.45 -12.96
N ASN A 233 -20.97 -5.87 -14.02
CA ASN A 233 -22.25 -5.28 -14.40
C ASN A 233 -23.42 -5.82 -13.56
N HIS A 234 -23.35 -7.07 -13.08
CA HIS A 234 -24.43 -7.74 -12.33
C HIS A 234 -24.27 -7.67 -10.81
N LYS A 235 -23.06 -7.52 -10.32
CA LYS A 235 -22.84 -6.92 -9.00
C LYS A 235 -22.95 -5.42 -9.25
N PRO A 236 -24.09 -4.75 -8.97
CA PRO A 236 -23.93 -3.40 -8.50
C PRO A 236 -23.00 -3.60 -7.31
N SER A 237 -21.73 -3.20 -7.45
CA SER A 237 -21.04 -2.81 -6.23
C SER A 237 -22.06 -1.88 -5.58
N GLN A 238 -22.37 -2.09 -4.30
CA GLN A 238 -22.94 -1.01 -3.50
C GLN A 238 -21.85 0.07 -3.51
N ARG A 239 -21.79 0.75 -4.65
CA ARG A 239 -20.91 1.81 -5.02
C ARG A 239 -21.55 2.94 -4.25
N LEU A 240 -20.90 3.32 -3.17
CA LEU A 240 -20.90 4.71 -2.82
C LEU A 240 -20.39 5.44 -4.07
N GLU A 241 -21.31 5.87 -4.94
CA GLU A 241 -20.99 6.83 -5.98
C GLU A 241 -20.60 8.11 -5.24
N VAL A 242 -19.32 8.30 -4.98
CA VAL A 242 -18.83 9.64 -4.66
C VAL A 242 -18.86 10.39 -5.99
N SER A 243 -20.01 11.00 -6.31
CA SER A 243 -20.04 12.02 -7.34
C SER A 243 -19.03 13.08 -6.92
N LEU A 244 -18.00 13.29 -7.75
CA LEU A 244 -17.03 14.37 -7.59
C LEU A 244 -17.84 15.67 -7.52
N VAL A 245 -17.99 16.21 -6.31
CA VAL A 245 -18.51 17.56 -6.15
C VAL A 245 -17.42 18.45 -6.73
N THR A 246 -17.60 18.86 -7.98
CA THR A 246 -16.63 19.65 -8.76
C THR A 246 -16.30 20.98 -8.11
N LYS A 247 -17.01 21.38 -7.03
CA LYS A 247 -16.60 22.34 -5.98
C LYS A 247 -17.34 22.03 -4.66
N GLY A 248 -16.76 21.33 -3.70
CA GLY A 248 -17.37 21.24 -2.36
C GLY A 248 -16.81 20.13 -1.46
N ILE A 249 -16.63 20.47 -0.18
CA ILE A 249 -16.20 19.56 0.89
C ILE A 249 -17.42 18.75 1.35
N THR A 250 -17.26 17.44 1.64
CA THR A 250 -18.38 16.56 2.01
C THR A 250 -18.40 16.31 3.52
N PHE A 251 -19.45 16.80 4.19
CA PHE A 251 -19.73 16.46 5.59
C PHE A 251 -21.08 15.75 5.67
N LYS A 252 -21.08 14.51 6.15
CA LYS A 252 -22.30 13.75 6.43
C LYS A 252 -22.29 13.31 7.89
N LEU A 253 -23.08 13.99 8.70
CA LEU A 253 -23.02 13.82 10.15
C LEU A 253 -23.98 12.73 10.63
N GLN A 254 -25.07 12.39 9.94
CA GLN A 254 -25.88 11.20 10.27
C GLN A 254 -26.03 10.29 9.07
N ALA A 255 -25.07 9.39 8.86
CA ALA A 255 -25.10 8.42 7.77
C ALA A 255 -25.83 7.12 8.19
N SER A 256 -26.70 6.61 7.32
CA SER A 256 -27.44 5.34 7.46
C SER A 256 -26.75 4.17 6.73
N GLU A 257 -27.19 2.93 6.96
CA GLU A 257 -26.72 1.72 6.26
C GLU A 257 -27.01 1.72 4.75
N GLN A 258 -27.99 2.50 4.29
CA GLN A 258 -28.47 2.50 2.90
C GLN A 258 -28.00 3.72 2.10
N ASP A 259 -27.18 4.57 2.73
CA ASP A 259 -26.80 5.86 2.21
C ASP A 259 -25.71 5.75 1.14
N THR A 260 -26.10 5.37 -0.07
CA THR A 260 -25.35 5.75 -1.28
C THR A 260 -25.19 7.26 -1.32
N ILE A 261 -23.98 7.79 -1.54
CA ILE A 261 -23.71 9.23 -1.65
C ILE A 261 -24.36 9.76 -2.94
N THR A 262 -25.67 9.94 -2.92
CA THR A 262 -26.43 10.67 -3.93
C THR A 262 -26.95 11.93 -3.27
N SER A 263 -26.75 13.08 -3.91
CA SER A 263 -26.85 14.42 -3.30
C SER A 263 -28.28 14.86 -2.95
N THR A 264 -29.20 13.96 -2.64
CA THR A 264 -30.63 14.26 -2.57
C THR A 264 -31.37 13.66 -1.38
N GLN A 265 -30.70 13.08 -0.38
CA GLN A 265 -31.38 12.65 0.84
C GLN A 265 -31.03 13.53 2.05
N THR A 266 -32.04 14.26 2.50
CA THR A 266 -32.08 15.02 3.74
C THR A 266 -32.18 14.06 4.91
N ASP A 267 -31.05 13.75 5.54
CA ASP A 267 -30.93 13.68 7.00
C ASP A 267 -29.48 14.03 7.42
N THR A 268 -29.05 15.19 6.92
CA THR A 268 -27.78 15.93 7.19
C THR A 268 -26.53 15.56 6.37
N VAL A 269 -26.65 15.66 5.05
CA VAL A 269 -25.52 15.97 4.15
C VAL A 269 -25.35 17.49 4.08
N GLN A 270 -24.15 18.02 4.33
CA GLN A 270 -23.81 19.42 4.11
C GLN A 270 -22.62 19.55 3.17
N ALA A 271 -22.85 20.25 2.06
CA ALA A 271 -21.84 20.66 1.10
C ALA A 271 -21.63 22.17 1.24
N TRP A 272 -20.37 22.62 1.17
CA TRP A 272 -20.02 24.01 1.46
C TRP A 272 -20.22 25.00 0.29
N SER A 273 -20.52 24.58 -0.95
CA SER A 273 -20.66 25.55 -2.06
C SER A 273 -22.12 25.83 -2.46
N GLY A 274 -22.54 27.09 -2.27
CA GLY A 274 -23.54 27.77 -3.09
C GLY A 274 -25.04 27.60 -2.76
N SER A 275 -25.46 26.63 -1.94
CA SER A 275 -26.89 26.53 -1.59
C SER A 275 -27.21 27.24 -0.28
N ARG A 276 -28.03 28.30 -0.35
CA ARG A 276 -28.56 29.05 0.82
C ARG A 276 -29.48 28.24 1.75
N SER A 277 -29.63 26.92 1.55
CA SER A 277 -30.70 26.12 2.17
C SER A 277 -30.24 25.00 3.12
N LEU A 278 -28.95 24.87 3.44
CA LEU A 278 -28.45 23.89 4.41
C LEU A 278 -27.83 24.62 5.61
N PRO A 279 -27.92 24.08 6.85
CA PRO A 279 -27.10 24.58 7.94
C PRO A 279 -25.62 24.46 7.50
N ALA A 280 -24.75 25.32 8.02
CA ALA A 280 -23.34 25.30 7.66
C ALA A 280 -22.50 25.31 8.94
N PHE A 281 -21.32 24.68 8.89
CA PHE A 281 -20.28 24.92 9.87
C PHE A 281 -20.01 26.43 9.97
N THR A 282 -20.01 26.96 11.18
CA THR A 282 -19.72 28.38 11.44
C THR A 282 -18.37 28.52 12.14
N PRO A 283 -17.56 29.53 11.80
CA PRO A 283 -16.35 29.82 12.55
C PRO A 283 -16.68 30.12 14.01
N LEU A 284 -15.91 29.56 14.93
CA LEU A 284 -16.03 29.82 16.37
C LEU A 284 -15.76 31.30 16.68
N ASP A 285 -14.76 31.89 16.04
CA ASP A 285 -14.50 33.34 16.01
C ASP A 285 -14.96 33.94 14.67
N PRO A 286 -16.08 34.69 14.62
CA PRO A 286 -16.59 35.28 13.38
C PRO A 286 -15.63 36.25 12.68
N SER A 287 -14.62 36.78 13.38
CA SER A 287 -13.62 37.67 12.80
C SER A 287 -12.54 36.93 11.99
N LYS A 288 -12.43 35.61 12.17
CA LYS A 288 -11.47 34.74 11.48
C LYS A 288 -12.21 33.80 10.52
N PRO A 289 -12.25 34.10 9.22
CA PRO A 289 -12.95 33.24 8.28
C PRO A 289 -12.24 31.88 8.14
N PRO A 290 -13.00 30.80 7.87
CA PRO A 290 -12.42 29.52 7.46
C PRO A 290 -11.53 29.69 6.22
N ARG A 291 -10.49 28.87 6.15
CA ARG A 291 -9.57 28.80 5.02
C ARG A 291 -9.82 27.56 4.19
N TYR A 292 -9.61 27.68 2.89
CA TYR A 292 -9.94 26.64 1.93
C TYR A 292 -8.79 26.35 0.98
N ARG A 293 -8.67 25.08 0.63
CA ARG A 293 -7.89 24.60 -0.50
C ARG A 293 -8.86 24.34 -1.63
N ASP A 294 -8.65 24.97 -2.77
CA ASP A 294 -9.40 24.70 -4.01
C ASP A 294 -8.66 23.67 -4.88
N GLY A 295 -9.38 23.04 -5.82
CA GLY A 295 -8.83 22.09 -6.78
C GLY A 295 -9.26 20.64 -6.53
N THR A 296 -8.51 19.68 -7.06
CA THR A 296 -8.80 18.24 -6.95
C THR A 296 -8.75 17.71 -5.52
N ASP A 297 -8.07 18.43 -4.62
CA ASP A 297 -7.98 18.14 -3.18
C ASP A 297 -8.72 19.21 -2.36
N ALA A 298 -9.96 19.51 -2.72
CA ALA A 298 -10.75 20.51 -2.01
C ALA A 298 -10.87 20.19 -0.52
N ALA A 299 -10.49 21.13 0.35
CA ALA A 299 -10.40 20.88 1.78
C ALA A 299 -10.51 22.15 2.63
N ILE A 300 -10.91 21.99 3.90
CA ILE A 300 -10.80 23.02 4.92
C ILE A 300 -9.39 23.01 5.48
N GLN A 301 -8.74 24.16 5.45
CA GLN A 301 -7.44 24.35 6.05
C GLN A 301 -7.61 24.78 7.51
N PHE A 302 -6.94 24.08 8.42
CA PHE A 302 -6.80 24.50 9.81
C PHE A 302 -5.34 24.87 10.11
N GLY A 303 -5.14 25.73 11.12
CA GLY A 303 -3.84 26.22 11.59
C GLY A 303 -3.77 27.74 11.72
N PRO A 304 -2.58 28.36 11.60
CA PRO A 304 -2.38 29.76 11.98
C PRO A 304 -3.28 30.69 11.15
N ASN A 305 -3.95 31.60 11.86
CA ASN A 305 -4.93 32.55 11.32
C ASN A 305 -6.26 31.93 10.83
N SER A 306 -6.62 30.74 11.29
CA SER A 306 -7.96 30.17 11.18
C SER A 306 -8.55 29.92 12.58
N THR A 307 -9.85 29.67 12.67
CA THR A 307 -10.53 29.31 13.91
C THR A 307 -11.23 27.95 13.72
N PRO A 308 -11.44 27.17 14.79
CA PRO A 308 -12.30 25.99 14.75
C PRO A 308 -13.64 26.28 14.12
N LEU A 309 -14.16 25.30 13.41
CA LEU A 309 -15.50 25.34 12.86
C LEU A 309 -16.43 24.54 13.74
N VAL A 310 -17.58 25.14 14.03
CA VAL A 310 -18.58 24.62 14.95
C VAL A 310 -19.79 24.17 14.15
N PHE A 311 -20.27 22.97 14.44
CA PHE A 311 -21.52 22.48 13.91
C PHE A 311 -22.70 22.97 14.79
N PRO A 312 -23.69 23.69 14.23
CA PRO A 312 -24.70 24.38 15.02
C PRO A 312 -25.76 23.44 15.63
N ASN A 313 -25.99 22.27 15.05
CA ASN A 313 -27.03 21.34 15.53
C ASN A 313 -26.48 20.38 16.58
N ARG A 314 -26.80 20.65 17.85
CA ARG A 314 -26.37 19.83 19.01
C ARG A 314 -27.11 18.50 19.14
N ASN A 315 -28.21 18.27 18.40
CA ASN A 315 -28.87 16.95 18.43
C ASN A 315 -28.02 15.86 17.77
N PHE A 316 -27.08 16.25 16.90
CA PHE A 316 -26.16 15.34 16.23
C PHE A 316 -25.14 14.71 17.19
N SER A 317 -24.71 15.41 18.24
CA SER A 317 -23.74 14.91 19.22
C SER A 317 -24.37 14.08 20.33
N LYS A 318 -25.64 13.66 20.19
CA LYS A 318 -26.35 12.82 21.17
C LYS A 318 -25.88 11.36 21.17
N ILE A 319 -24.68 11.15 21.69
CA ILE A 319 -24.04 9.84 21.80
C ILE A 319 -24.24 9.27 23.22
N GLY A 320 -24.03 10.08 24.26
CA GLY A 320 -24.08 9.64 25.65
C GLY A 320 -23.12 8.48 25.92
N THR A 321 -23.65 7.35 26.37
CA THR A 321 -22.93 6.08 26.54
C THR A 321 -23.02 5.13 25.34
N GLY A 322 -23.74 5.53 24.27
CA GLY A 322 -24.03 4.70 23.12
C GLY A 322 -22.89 4.53 22.12
N ASP A 323 -23.11 3.65 21.16
CA ASP A 323 -22.17 3.36 20.07
C ASP A 323 -22.12 4.51 19.06
N PHE A 324 -20.94 4.76 18.49
CA PHE A 324 -20.77 5.67 17.37
C PHE A 324 -19.52 5.36 16.55
N THR A 325 -19.53 5.83 15.31
CA THR A 325 -18.38 5.74 14.41
C THR A 325 -18.23 7.05 13.66
N PHE A 326 -17.02 7.57 13.55
CA PHE A 326 -16.69 8.63 12.59
C PHE A 326 -15.60 8.16 11.65
N THR A 327 -15.64 8.64 10.41
CA THR A 327 -14.57 8.45 9.42
C THR A 327 -14.20 9.81 8.84
N VAL A 328 -12.92 10.17 8.89
CA VAL A 328 -12.43 11.47 8.42
C VAL A 328 -11.27 11.29 7.46
N ARG A 329 -11.25 12.07 6.37
CA ARG A 329 -10.09 12.23 5.48
C ARG A 329 -9.38 13.52 5.81
N PHE A 330 -8.18 13.41 6.37
CA PHE A 330 -7.37 14.57 6.74
C PHE A 330 -5.89 14.41 6.39
N ARG A 331 -5.18 15.52 6.38
CA ARG A 331 -3.75 15.61 6.06
C ARG A 331 -3.10 16.63 6.97
N VAL A 332 -1.92 16.30 7.49
CA VAL A 332 -1.14 17.23 8.31
C VAL A 332 0.28 17.34 7.72
N PRO A 333 0.68 18.50 7.20
CA PRO A 333 1.96 18.67 6.53
C PRO A 333 3.15 18.83 7.49
N ILE A 334 2.93 19.23 8.74
CA ILE A 334 4.00 19.49 9.72
C ILE A 334 3.72 18.75 11.04
N ASP A 335 4.80 18.53 11.79
CA ASP A 335 4.74 18.07 13.18
C ASP A 335 4.09 19.14 14.06
N SER A 336 2.92 18.84 14.66
CA SER A 336 2.26 19.77 15.57
C SER A 336 3.05 20.00 16.86
N GLY A 337 4.00 19.10 17.20
CA GLY A 337 4.84 19.17 18.39
C GLY A 337 4.11 18.90 19.71
N GLU A 338 2.86 19.35 19.84
CA GLU A 338 2.03 19.24 21.05
C GLU A 338 0.73 18.47 20.81
N ASP A 339 0.04 18.14 21.90
CA ASP A 339 -1.24 17.45 21.92
C ASP A 339 -2.36 18.39 21.49
N ASN A 340 -2.79 18.24 20.24
CA ASN A 340 -3.81 19.10 19.66
C ASN A 340 -4.99 18.32 19.11
N GLN A 341 -6.19 18.75 19.48
CA GLN A 341 -7.47 18.21 19.06
C GLN A 341 -7.84 18.74 17.67
N VAL A 342 -8.08 17.81 16.72
CA VAL A 342 -8.40 18.14 15.33
C VAL A 342 -9.89 18.02 15.02
N LEU A 343 -10.57 17.13 15.74
CA LEU A 343 -11.98 16.79 15.53
C LEU A 343 -12.58 16.25 16.82
N GLY A 344 -13.80 16.65 17.16
CA GLY A 344 -14.49 16.11 18.33
C GLY A 344 -15.59 16.99 18.90
N THR A 345 -16.07 16.62 20.07
CA THR A 345 -17.00 17.43 20.88
C THR A 345 -16.26 17.91 22.12
N ASP A 346 -15.88 19.18 22.17
CA ASP A 346 -15.10 19.74 23.29
C ASP A 346 -16.00 20.65 24.14
N SER A 347 -16.25 20.25 25.41
CA SER A 347 -17.00 21.00 26.42
C SER A 347 -16.16 21.97 27.24
N PHE A 348 -14.87 22.10 26.96
CA PHE A 348 -13.91 22.84 27.76
C PHE A 348 -14.23 24.32 27.64
N ASN A 349 -14.55 24.93 28.77
CA ASN A 349 -14.89 26.34 28.90
C ASN A 349 -13.88 27.10 29.80
N GLY A 350 -12.71 26.51 30.04
CA GLY A 350 -11.70 27.04 30.97
C GLY A 350 -11.85 26.56 32.43
N GLN A 351 -12.74 25.61 32.72
CA GLN A 351 -12.89 24.96 34.03
C GLN A 351 -12.35 23.51 34.03
N ALA A 352 -12.20 22.90 35.22
CA ALA A 352 -11.63 21.56 35.39
C ALA A 352 -12.54 20.40 34.91
N GLU A 353 -13.81 20.68 34.59
CA GLU A 353 -14.80 19.71 34.13
C GLU A 353 -14.91 19.70 32.60
N TYR A 354 -14.82 18.51 32.02
CA TYR A 354 -14.70 18.31 30.58
C TYR A 354 -15.26 16.96 30.13
N SER A 355 -16.10 16.94 29.09
CA SER A 355 -16.64 15.72 28.50
C SER A 355 -16.70 15.77 26.97
N GLY A 356 -16.40 14.62 26.35
CA GLY A 356 -16.53 14.42 24.91
C GLY A 356 -15.61 13.37 24.32
N PHE A 357 -15.51 13.38 22.99
CA PHE A 357 -14.56 12.54 22.26
C PHE A 357 -13.70 13.37 21.31
N TYR A 358 -12.46 12.92 21.08
CA TYR A 358 -11.44 13.65 20.34
C TYR A 358 -10.62 12.75 19.46
N LEU A 359 -10.34 13.21 18.25
CA LEU A 359 -9.18 12.79 17.48
C LEU A 359 -8.08 13.84 17.68
N GLN A 360 -6.98 13.42 18.28
CA GLN A 360 -5.83 14.25 18.61
C GLN A 360 -4.64 13.87 17.74
N GLN A 361 -3.86 14.87 17.34
CA GLN A 361 -2.52 14.68 16.78
C GLN A 361 -1.48 15.03 17.85
N ILE A 362 -0.58 14.08 18.11
CA ILE A 362 0.55 14.27 19.03
C ILE A 362 1.84 13.92 18.28
N GLY A 363 2.48 14.94 17.71
CA GLY A 363 3.63 14.76 16.83
C GLY A 363 3.34 13.85 15.64
N THR A 364 3.88 12.63 15.63
CA THR A 364 3.63 11.59 14.61
C THR A 364 2.62 10.52 15.06
N MET A 365 1.90 10.75 16.16
CA MET A 365 0.91 9.84 16.71
C MET A 365 -0.50 10.40 16.51
N LEU A 366 -1.47 9.49 16.39
CA LEU A 366 -2.88 9.83 16.55
C LEU A 366 -3.41 9.19 17.82
N ARG A 367 -4.21 9.96 18.55
CA ARG A 367 -4.92 9.52 19.74
C ARG A 367 -6.41 9.66 19.52
N PHE A 368 -7.15 8.59 19.76
CA PHE A 368 -8.60 8.64 19.86
C PHE A 368 -9.00 8.53 21.32
N THR A 369 -9.70 9.55 21.83
CA THR A 369 -10.05 9.70 23.23
C THR A 369 -11.56 9.81 23.40
N THR A 370 -12.12 9.13 24.40
CA THR A 370 -13.41 9.44 25.04
C THR A 370 -13.15 9.80 26.50
N ARG A 371 -13.74 10.91 26.97
CA ARG A 371 -13.47 11.47 28.29
C ARG A 371 -14.72 12.08 28.92
N ASN A 372 -14.82 11.96 30.24
CA ASN A 372 -15.73 12.74 31.08
C ASN A 372 -15.07 12.93 32.46
N THR A 373 -14.76 14.17 32.85
CA THR A 373 -14.10 14.49 34.12
C THR A 373 -15.05 14.97 35.22
N SER A 374 -16.35 15.11 34.95
CA SER A 374 -17.35 15.41 35.99
C SER A 374 -17.81 14.16 36.76
N MET A 375 -17.34 12.98 36.37
CA MET A 375 -17.51 11.72 37.10
C MET A 375 -16.15 11.16 37.53
N ASP A 376 -16.06 10.58 38.72
CA ASP A 376 -14.95 9.69 39.12
C ASP A 376 -15.02 8.43 38.22
N GLY A 377 -14.29 8.44 37.09
CA GLY A 377 -14.44 7.41 36.07
C GLY A 377 -13.30 7.36 35.04
N PRO A 378 -13.14 6.21 34.35
CA PRO A 378 -11.96 5.91 33.54
C PRO A 378 -11.84 6.84 32.33
N GLN A 379 -10.59 7.17 31.98
CA GLN A 379 -10.24 7.87 30.75
C GLN A 379 -9.94 6.85 29.65
N GLY A 380 -10.72 6.87 28.57
CA GLY A 380 -10.52 5.99 27.42
C GLY A 380 -9.67 6.71 26.36
N TYR A 381 -8.38 6.42 26.27
CA TYR A 381 -7.55 6.89 25.16
C TYR A 381 -6.88 5.71 24.45
N LEU A 382 -6.75 5.82 23.14
CA LEU A 382 -6.13 4.83 22.28
C LEU A 382 -5.10 5.52 21.39
N ASP A 383 -3.83 5.19 21.62
CA ASP A 383 -2.70 5.76 20.89
C ASP A 383 -2.28 4.83 19.77
N VAL A 384 -1.99 5.43 18.61
CA VAL A 384 -1.40 4.73 17.47
C VAL A 384 -0.12 5.45 17.05
N THR A 385 1.00 4.73 17.16
CA THR A 385 2.34 5.18 16.77
C THR A 385 2.74 4.64 15.39
N ASP A 386 3.72 5.27 14.75
CA ASP A 386 4.43 4.76 13.56
C ASP A 386 3.62 4.60 12.26
N ARG A 387 2.43 5.21 12.16
CA ARG A 387 1.55 5.11 10.97
C ARG A 387 1.21 6.42 10.27
N PHE A 388 1.81 7.53 10.73
CA PHE A 388 1.53 8.85 10.19
C PHE A 388 2.74 9.42 9.44
N GLU A 389 2.55 9.74 8.16
CA GLU A 389 3.56 10.34 7.28
C GLU A 389 3.20 11.80 7.00
N LYS A 390 4.15 12.72 7.20
CA LYS A 390 3.93 14.16 7.01
C LYS A 390 3.51 14.47 5.57
N GLY A 391 2.45 15.25 5.42
CA GLY A 391 1.98 15.76 4.12
C GLY A 391 1.18 14.76 3.27
N ARG A 392 0.94 13.55 3.78
CA ARG A 392 0.09 12.55 3.11
C ARG A 392 -1.35 12.63 3.62
N TRP A 393 -2.32 12.36 2.74
CA TRP A 393 -3.72 12.18 3.10
C TRP A 393 -3.93 10.81 3.77
N PHE A 394 -4.67 10.81 4.87
CA PHE A 394 -5.08 9.60 5.58
C PHE A 394 -6.59 9.54 5.70
N VAL A 395 -7.14 8.33 5.61
CA VAL A 395 -8.49 8.07 6.07
C VAL A 395 -8.42 7.39 7.43
N VAL A 396 -9.09 7.99 8.41
CA VAL A 396 -9.08 7.54 9.80
C VAL A 396 -10.49 7.30 10.28
N THR A 397 -10.72 6.14 10.87
CA THR A 397 -11.99 5.79 11.51
C THR A 397 -11.77 5.57 13.00
N GLY A 398 -12.41 6.40 13.81
CA GLY A 398 -12.60 6.15 15.24
C GLY A 398 -13.97 5.52 15.45
N LYS A 399 -14.02 4.40 16.17
CA LYS A 399 -15.26 3.69 16.51
C LYS A 399 -15.29 3.39 18.00
N ARG A 400 -16.38 3.76 18.65
CA ARG A 400 -16.79 3.19 19.95
C ARG A 400 -17.95 2.24 19.70
N SER A 401 -17.75 0.95 19.95
CA SER A 401 -18.84 -0.01 19.87
C SER A 401 -18.69 -1.10 20.92
N LYS A 402 -19.80 -1.41 21.61
CA LYS A 402 -19.83 -2.49 22.63
C LYS A 402 -18.71 -2.33 23.67
N ASN A 403 -18.50 -1.10 24.16
CA ASN A 403 -17.45 -0.75 25.12
C ASN A 403 -16.02 -1.02 24.62
N ILE A 404 -15.80 -0.97 23.32
CA ILE A 404 -14.47 -1.05 22.71
C ILE A 404 -14.24 0.22 21.89
N LEU A 405 -13.17 0.93 22.23
CA LEU A 405 -12.60 1.98 21.39
C LEU A 405 -11.70 1.34 20.36
N SER A 406 -11.83 1.75 19.12
CA SER A 406 -11.00 1.29 18.02
C SER A 406 -10.61 2.45 17.12
N LEU A 407 -9.38 2.42 16.63
CA LEU A 407 -8.83 3.41 15.72
C LEU A 407 -8.20 2.68 14.53
N THR A 408 -8.73 2.94 13.35
CA THR A 408 -8.27 2.38 12.08
C THR A 408 -7.71 3.51 11.23
N ILE A 409 -6.47 3.35 10.77
CA ILE A 409 -5.80 4.29 9.87
C ILE A 409 -5.50 3.51 8.59
N ASP A 410 -5.95 4.03 7.44
CA ASP A 410 -5.60 3.55 6.10
C ASP A 410 -5.48 2.01 5.94
N THR A 411 -6.55 1.27 5.58
CA THR A 411 -6.63 -0.17 5.15
C THR A 411 -5.54 -1.18 5.58
N ASP A 412 -4.81 -0.95 6.65
CA ASP A 412 -3.99 -1.96 7.31
C ASP A 412 -4.94 -2.84 8.11
N PHE A 413 -5.92 -3.46 7.45
CA PHE A 413 -6.62 -4.62 8.01
C PHE A 413 -5.64 -5.79 7.91
N PRO A 414 -5.19 -6.35 9.05
CA PRO A 414 -5.96 -6.51 10.29
C PRO A 414 -5.49 -5.69 11.51
N ASN A 415 -4.65 -4.67 11.34
CA ASN A 415 -4.00 -3.94 12.42
C ASN A 415 -4.82 -2.75 12.97
N THR A 416 -6.11 -2.93 13.23
CA THR A 416 -6.92 -1.95 13.98
C THR A 416 -6.45 -1.93 15.43
N ALA A 417 -6.08 -0.75 15.94
CA ALA A 417 -5.79 -0.62 17.36
C ALA A 417 -7.12 -0.62 18.11
N SER A 418 -7.19 -1.33 19.24
CA SER A 418 -8.41 -1.41 20.05
C SER A 418 -8.11 -1.45 21.54
N ARG A 419 -8.99 -0.86 22.35
CA ARG A 419 -8.91 -0.87 23.80
C ARG A 419 -10.30 -1.00 24.39
N ALA A 420 -10.43 -1.84 25.42
CA ALA A 420 -11.66 -1.96 26.19
C ALA A 420 -11.91 -0.69 27.03
N GLU A 421 -13.14 -0.23 27.02
CA GLU A 421 -13.65 0.88 27.82
C GLU A 421 -14.47 0.28 28.97
N ALA A 422 -13.80 -0.04 30.09
CA ALA A 422 -14.36 -0.89 31.15
C ALA A 422 -15.70 -0.39 31.71
N ASN A 423 -15.97 0.92 31.67
CA ASN A 423 -17.25 1.53 32.02
C ASN A 423 -17.69 2.45 30.87
N PRO A 424 -18.98 2.44 30.45
CA PRO A 424 -19.45 3.32 29.39
C PRO A 424 -19.28 4.80 29.79
N ILE A 425 -18.37 5.53 29.13
CA ILE A 425 -18.17 6.95 29.40
C ILE A 425 -19.37 7.71 28.82
N ASN A 426 -20.09 8.42 29.67
CA ASN A 426 -21.18 9.30 29.23
C ASN A 426 -20.58 10.57 28.62
N ILE A 427 -20.65 10.71 27.31
CA ILE A 427 -20.25 11.91 26.58
C ILE A 427 -21.36 12.95 26.71
N ASP A 428 -21.00 14.17 27.14
CA ASP A 428 -21.93 15.30 27.17
C ASP A 428 -22.40 15.64 25.75
N ASN A 429 -23.71 15.58 25.56
CA ASN A 429 -24.37 15.74 24.28
C ASN A 429 -24.70 17.19 23.96
N ASP A 430 -24.65 18.09 24.95
CA ASP A 430 -24.99 19.50 24.79
C ASP A 430 -23.82 20.35 24.29
N VAL A 431 -22.71 19.67 23.99
CA VAL A 431 -21.47 20.22 23.48
C VAL A 431 -21.49 20.22 21.95
N PRO A 432 -21.16 21.34 21.30
CA PRO A 432 -21.14 21.37 19.85
C PRO A 432 -19.96 20.57 19.29
N PHE A 433 -20.19 19.91 18.15
CA PHE A 433 -19.15 19.25 17.39
C PHE A 433 -18.27 20.29 16.68
N LYS A 434 -16.95 20.11 16.77
CA LYS A 434 -15.93 21.03 16.25
C LYS A 434 -14.95 20.29 15.33
N ILE A 435 -14.41 21.01 14.34
CA ILE A 435 -13.32 20.55 13.48
C ILE A 435 -12.27 21.66 13.30
N GLY A 436 -11.02 21.27 13.07
CA GLY A 436 -9.88 22.18 12.92
C GLY A 436 -9.03 22.22 14.18
N ASP A 437 -8.32 23.33 14.42
CA ASP A 437 -7.46 23.51 15.59
C ASP A 437 -8.27 23.84 16.86
N ILE A 438 -8.92 22.82 17.45
CA ILE A 438 -9.92 23.00 18.52
C ILE A 438 -9.31 23.69 19.74
N ASP A 439 -8.06 23.37 20.08
CA ASP A 439 -7.33 23.95 21.22
C ASP A 439 -6.84 25.37 20.94
N GLN A 440 -6.94 25.85 19.69
CA GLN A 440 -6.47 27.17 19.24
C GLN A 440 -5.01 27.42 19.64
N ASP A 441 -4.14 26.47 19.30
CA ASP A 441 -2.74 26.49 19.71
C ASP A 441 -2.06 27.81 19.30
N PRO A 442 -1.63 28.63 20.28
CA PRO A 442 -1.00 29.93 20.00
C PRO A 442 0.33 29.79 19.26
N SER A 443 0.95 28.62 19.25
CA SER A 443 2.18 28.35 18.51
C SER A 443 1.97 28.37 16.99
N GLY A 444 0.73 28.14 16.53
CA GLY A 444 0.38 28.04 15.11
C GLY A 444 1.05 26.87 14.38
N ARG A 445 1.56 25.87 15.11
CA ARG A 445 2.28 24.72 14.54
C ARG A 445 1.34 23.63 14.06
N LEU A 446 0.18 23.47 14.69
CA LEU A 446 -0.87 22.63 14.13
C LEU A 446 -1.35 23.26 12.83
N ASN A 447 -1.19 22.55 11.73
CA ASN A 447 -1.78 22.93 10.45
C ASN A 447 -2.20 21.68 9.69
N GLY A 448 -3.19 21.79 8.83
CA GLY A 448 -3.64 20.65 8.06
C GLY A 448 -4.86 20.92 7.22
N ASP A 449 -5.35 19.86 6.59
CA ASP A 449 -6.46 19.88 5.67
C ASP A 449 -7.48 18.79 6.05
N ILE A 450 -8.79 19.11 6.08
CA ILE A 450 -9.90 18.16 6.25
C ILE A 450 -10.80 18.23 5.01
N SER A 451 -11.05 17.09 4.35
CA SER A 451 -11.86 17.07 3.11
C SER A 451 -13.17 16.30 3.22
N HIS A 452 -13.22 15.24 4.03
CA HIS A 452 -14.41 14.41 4.16
C HIS A 452 -14.62 14.02 5.62
N LEU A 453 -15.87 14.02 6.07
CA LEU A 453 -16.27 13.52 7.38
C LEU A 453 -17.60 12.79 7.28
N LEU A 454 -17.61 11.54 7.74
CA LEU A 454 -18.79 10.71 7.91
C LEU A 454 -18.97 10.43 9.40
N PHE A 455 -20.20 10.49 9.91
CA PHE A 455 -20.49 10.10 11.27
C PHE A 455 -21.77 9.25 11.34
N TYR A 456 -21.75 8.26 12.23
CA TYR A 456 -22.77 7.24 12.43
C TYR A 456 -23.07 7.09 13.92
N HIS A 457 -24.35 7.03 14.31
CA HIS A 457 -24.79 6.72 15.68
C HIS A 457 -24.79 5.22 15.99
N ARG A 458 -23.87 4.47 15.36
CA ARG A 458 -23.71 3.03 15.53
C ARG A 458 -22.26 2.62 15.32
N GLY A 459 -21.91 1.43 15.81
CA GLY A 459 -20.65 0.78 15.52
C GLY A 459 -20.66 0.13 14.14
N LEU A 460 -19.82 0.62 13.21
CA LEU A 460 -19.67 -0.02 11.90
C LEU A 460 -18.93 -1.35 12.00
N THR A 461 -19.30 -2.29 11.12
CA THR A 461 -18.54 -3.53 10.87
C THR A 461 -17.22 -3.23 10.14
N ASP A 462 -16.27 -4.15 10.19
CA ASP A 462 -14.97 -3.96 9.56
C ASP A 462 -15.07 -3.84 8.02
N GLU A 463 -16.04 -4.52 7.40
CA GLU A 463 -16.32 -4.41 5.97
C GLU A 463 -16.89 -3.03 5.61
N GLU A 464 -17.81 -2.48 6.42
CA GLU A 464 -18.33 -1.12 6.23
C GLU A 464 -17.24 -0.05 6.43
N ILE A 465 -16.35 -0.24 7.40
CA ILE A 465 -15.19 0.64 7.61
C ILE A 465 -14.28 0.58 6.40
N LYS A 466 -13.98 -0.61 5.87
CA LYS A 466 -13.17 -0.81 4.68
C LYS A 466 -13.79 -0.11 3.46
N GLN A 467 -15.11 -0.25 3.25
CA GLN A 467 -15.82 0.43 2.17
C GLN A 467 -15.71 1.95 2.28
N ASN A 468 -15.87 2.51 3.49
CA ASN A 468 -15.67 3.94 3.74
C ASN A 468 -14.23 4.38 3.44
N HIS A 469 -13.23 3.60 3.84
CA HIS A 469 -11.82 3.88 3.58
C HIS A 469 -11.51 3.87 2.09
N ASP A 470 -11.95 2.85 1.37
CA ASP A 470 -11.75 2.71 -0.08
C ASP A 470 -12.43 3.86 -0.83
N ALA A 471 -13.66 4.22 -0.45
CA ALA A 471 -14.41 5.32 -1.07
C ALA A 471 -13.77 6.70 -0.82
N LEU A 472 -13.33 6.98 0.41
CA LEU A 472 -12.73 8.27 0.75
C LEU A 472 -11.29 8.41 0.22
N ARG A 473 -10.56 7.30 0.08
CA ARG A 473 -9.29 7.30 -0.66
C ARG A 473 -9.47 7.49 -2.15
N ALA A 474 -10.60 7.04 -2.69
CA ALA A 474 -11.01 7.32 -4.06
C ALA A 474 -11.37 8.79 -4.32
N SER A 475 -11.43 9.62 -3.27
CA SER A 475 -11.44 11.08 -3.36
C SER A 475 -10.00 11.62 -3.58
N PRO A 476 -9.78 12.61 -4.46
CA PRO A 476 -8.84 12.52 -5.58
C PRO A 476 -7.37 12.70 -5.19
N THR A 477 -6.83 11.73 -4.48
CA THR A 477 -5.41 11.38 -4.66
C THR A 477 -5.34 9.97 -5.22
N HIS A 478 -5.45 9.89 -6.55
CA HIS A 478 -5.15 8.71 -7.38
C HIS A 478 -6.07 7.49 -7.25
N THR A 479 -7.39 7.65 -7.26
CA THR A 479 -8.25 6.54 -7.70
C THR A 479 -9.19 7.05 -8.78
N LEU A 480 -8.79 6.83 -10.03
CA LEU A 480 -9.71 6.89 -11.16
C LEU A 480 -10.90 5.98 -10.82
N ILE A 481 -12.13 6.51 -10.88
CA ILE A 481 -13.32 5.65 -10.84
C ILE A 481 -13.25 4.76 -12.07
N ARG A 482 -12.85 3.49 -11.88
CA ARG A 482 -12.67 2.55 -12.99
C ARG A 482 -14.01 1.98 -13.44
N THR A 483 -14.21 1.98 -14.74
CA THR A 483 -15.33 1.34 -15.42
C THR A 483 -15.32 -0.18 -15.18
N PRO A 484 -16.47 -0.86 -15.28
CA PRO A 484 -16.54 -2.32 -15.25
C PRO A 484 -15.59 -3.01 -16.23
N LEU A 485 -15.34 -2.39 -17.39
CA LEU A 485 -14.39 -2.88 -18.38
C LEU A 485 -12.94 -2.78 -17.90
N GLU A 486 -12.54 -1.64 -17.34
CA GLU A 486 -11.19 -1.47 -16.78
C GLU A 486 -10.92 -2.46 -15.65
N MET A 487 -11.89 -2.70 -14.76
CA MET A 487 -11.76 -3.71 -13.71
C MET A 487 -11.64 -5.12 -14.30
N ALA A 488 -12.44 -5.48 -15.30
CA ALA A 488 -12.37 -6.79 -15.94
C ALA A 488 -11.03 -7.06 -16.64
N VAL A 489 -10.46 -6.02 -17.26
CA VAL A 489 -9.13 -6.09 -17.88
C VAL A 489 -8.02 -6.11 -16.83
N ALA A 490 -8.16 -5.38 -15.72
CA ALA A 490 -7.21 -5.42 -14.61
C ALA A 490 -7.07 -6.83 -14.03
N ASP A 491 -8.19 -7.52 -13.78
CA ASP A 491 -8.20 -8.91 -13.31
C ASP A 491 -7.51 -9.88 -14.30
N PHE A 492 -7.68 -9.62 -15.60
CA PHE A 492 -6.99 -10.39 -16.63
C PHE A 492 -5.48 -10.16 -16.59
N CYS A 493 -5.04 -8.90 -16.49
CA CYS A 493 -3.61 -8.55 -16.35
C CYS A 493 -3.01 -9.17 -15.09
N GLN A 494 -3.74 -9.12 -13.97
CA GLN A 494 -3.33 -9.72 -12.71
C GLN A 494 -3.22 -11.25 -12.82
N THR A 495 -4.16 -11.90 -13.52
CA THR A 495 -4.09 -13.34 -13.79
C THR A 495 -2.84 -13.72 -14.57
N LEU A 496 -2.48 -12.94 -15.61
CA LEU A 496 -1.25 -13.17 -16.36
C LEU A 496 0.02 -12.98 -15.50
N ALA A 497 0.05 -11.95 -14.66
CA ALA A 497 1.17 -11.72 -13.73
C ALA A 497 1.35 -12.85 -12.68
N CYS A 498 0.30 -13.65 -12.45
CA CYS A 498 0.35 -14.80 -11.54
C CYS A 498 0.81 -16.10 -12.22
N LEU A 499 0.98 -16.12 -13.56
CA LEU A 499 1.43 -17.31 -14.26
C LEU A 499 2.90 -17.61 -13.94
N ASN A 500 3.24 -18.89 -13.91
CA ASN A 500 4.64 -19.31 -13.81
C ASN A 500 5.50 -18.74 -14.96
N GLU A 501 4.92 -18.46 -16.12
CA GLU A 501 5.65 -17.83 -17.23
C GLU A 501 6.11 -16.40 -16.94
N PHE A 502 5.41 -15.69 -16.06
CA PHE A 502 5.81 -14.35 -15.63
C PHE A 502 6.91 -14.40 -14.56
N ILE A 503 6.84 -15.39 -13.66
CA ILE A 503 7.67 -15.44 -12.45
C ILE A 503 8.95 -16.25 -12.67
N TYR A 504 9.03 -17.08 -13.70
CA TYR A 504 10.17 -17.97 -13.94
C TYR A 504 10.90 -17.62 -15.25
N LEU A 505 12.23 -17.52 -15.16
CA LEU A 505 13.14 -17.48 -16.29
C LEU A 505 13.21 -18.89 -16.92
N ARG A 506 12.99 -18.96 -18.23
CA ARG A 506 13.11 -20.16 -19.03
C ARG A 506 14.35 -20.11 -19.90
#